data_AF-A0A1I5IY91-F1
#
_entry.id   AF-A0A1I5IY91-F1
#
_cell.length_a   1.000
_cell.length_b   1.000
_cell.length_c   1.000
_cell.angle_alpha   90.00
_cell.angle_beta   90.00
_cell.angle_gamma   90.00
#
_symmetry.space_group_name_H-M   'P 1'
#
loop_
_entity.id
_entity.type
_entity.pdbx_description
1 polymer ?
#
loop_
_entity_poly.entity_id
_entity_poly.type
_entity_poly.pdbx_seq_one_letter_code
_entity_poly.pdbx_strand_id
1 'polypeptide(L)'
;MAEVRLINNLKGILYFLDTPLMDFEIKDRELIKATDLSQGKLYPWELAKLGVSYGSFVRFFQRRTIREGCMFYREHLRALGMDKMDFDLYIKKNNGNNHLDNYWVKFDDFGARKFSEL
;
A
#
# COMPACT_ATOMS: atom_id res chain seq x y z
N MET A 1 -16.70 3.96 16.09
CA MET A 1 -15.23 3.79 16.13
C MET A 1 -14.77 3.60 14.70
N ALA A 2 -13.69 4.24 14.28
CA ALA A 2 -13.15 4.03 12.93
C ALA A 2 -12.64 2.58 12.81
N GLU A 3 -12.99 1.89 11.72
CA GLU A 3 -12.50 0.55 11.42
C GLU A 3 -10.96 0.49 11.47
N VAL A 4 -10.41 -0.42 12.28
CA VAL A 4 -8.96 -0.62 12.38
C VAL A 4 -8.50 -1.41 11.16
N ARG A 5 -7.68 -0.78 10.31
CA ARG A 5 -7.15 -1.37 9.08
C ARG A 5 -5.73 -1.88 9.28
N LEU A 6 -5.57 -3.20 9.26
CA LEU A 6 -4.28 -3.87 9.44
C LEU A 6 -3.99 -4.74 8.23
N ILE A 7 -2.70 -4.84 7.89
CA ILE A 7 -2.24 -5.68 6.78
C ILE A 7 -2.05 -7.07 7.34
N ASN A 8 -2.73 -8.09 6.82
CA ASN A 8 -2.51 -9.45 7.29
C ASN A 8 -1.39 -10.11 6.48
N ASN A 9 -1.54 -10.14 5.16
CA ASN A 9 -0.59 -10.76 4.23
C ASN A 9 -0.44 -9.93 2.96
N LEU A 10 0.77 -9.43 2.72
CA LEU A 10 1.05 -8.60 1.56
C LEU A 10 2.52 -8.71 1.15
N LYS A 11 2.77 -9.01 -0.12
CA LYS A 11 4.11 -9.08 -0.69
C LYS A 11 4.17 -8.27 -1.96
N GLY A 12 5.22 -7.49 -2.15
CA GLY A 12 5.42 -6.76 -3.39
C GLY A 12 6.66 -5.89 -3.34
N ILE A 13 6.85 -5.12 -4.40
CA ILE A 13 7.93 -4.14 -4.49
C ILE A 13 7.30 -2.75 -4.47
N LEU A 14 7.67 -1.94 -3.49
CA LEU A 14 7.34 -0.52 -3.43
C LEU A 14 8.18 0.24 -4.45
N TYR A 15 7.54 1.11 -5.22
CA TYR A 15 8.13 1.97 -6.24
C TYR A 15 7.81 3.45 -5.97
N PHE A 16 8.66 4.32 -6.51
CA PHE A 16 8.35 5.73 -6.79
C PHE A 16 8.52 5.96 -8.28
N LEU A 17 7.43 6.27 -8.99
CA LEU A 17 7.40 6.22 -10.46
C LEU A 17 8.00 4.88 -10.94
N ASP A 18 9.03 4.89 -11.78
CA ASP A 18 9.67 3.65 -12.27
C ASP A 18 10.85 3.18 -11.41
N THR A 19 11.12 3.83 -10.27
CA THR A 19 12.26 3.49 -9.39
C THR A 19 11.83 2.50 -8.30
N PRO A 20 12.38 1.27 -8.25
CA PRO A 20 12.13 0.33 -7.17
C PRO A 20 12.78 0.83 -5.88
N LEU A 21 12.04 0.77 -4.78
CA LEU A 21 12.47 1.27 -3.47
C LEU A 21 12.72 0.15 -2.47
N MET A 22 11.75 -0.75 -2.33
CA MET A 22 11.76 -1.74 -1.25
C MET A 22 11.02 -3.00 -1.70
N ASP A 23 11.71 -4.14 -1.70
CA ASP A 23 11.09 -5.45 -1.83
C ASP A 23 10.69 -5.94 -0.43
N PHE A 24 9.39 -6.06 -0.18
CA PHE A 24 8.84 -6.34 1.14
C PHE A 24 7.90 -7.54 1.14
N GLU A 25 7.82 -8.18 2.31
CA GLU A 25 6.86 -9.23 2.59
C GLU A 25 6.35 -9.07 4.02
N ILE A 26 5.03 -8.90 4.14
CA ILE A 26 4.28 -8.94 5.38
C ILE A 26 3.51 -10.25 5.40
N LYS A 27 3.70 -11.01 6.47
CA LYS A 27 3.01 -12.28 6.70
C LYS A 27 2.53 -12.33 8.14
N ASP A 28 1.28 -12.71 8.35
CA ASP A 28 0.66 -12.83 9.68
C ASP A 28 0.86 -11.57 10.55
N ARG A 29 0.76 -10.38 9.93
CA ARG A 29 0.95 -9.05 10.56
C ARG A 29 2.38 -8.76 11.04
N GLU A 30 3.36 -9.48 10.51
CA GLU A 30 4.78 -9.22 10.76
C GLU A 30 5.51 -8.89 9.46
N LEU A 31 6.46 -7.96 9.53
CA LEU A 31 7.34 -7.65 8.40
C LEU A 31 8.49 -8.66 8.39
N ILE A 32 8.36 -9.70 7.58
CA ILE A 32 9.34 -10.79 7.51
C ILE A 32 10.44 -10.52 6.48
N LYS A 33 10.22 -9.59 5.54
CA LYS A 33 11.20 -9.16 4.55
C LYS A 33 11.08 -7.67 4.27
N ALA A 34 12.22 -7.00 4.18
CA ALA A 34 12.34 -5.63 3.69
C ALA A 34 13.76 -5.40 3.14
N THR A 35 13.93 -5.63 1.85
CA THR A 35 15.20 -5.42 1.14
C THR A 35 15.17 -4.06 0.46
N ASP A 36 16.04 -3.15 0.89
CA ASP A 36 16.19 -1.83 0.28
C ASP A 36 16.85 -1.94 -1.10
N LEU A 37 16.15 -1.43 -2.12
CA LEU A 37 16.60 -1.39 -3.51
C LEU A 37 17.06 0.02 -3.92
N SER A 38 16.71 1.04 -3.14
CA SER A 38 16.99 2.46 -3.42
C SER A 38 18.23 3.01 -2.70
N GLN A 39 18.82 2.23 -1.79
CA GLN A 39 19.91 2.66 -0.91
C GLN A 39 19.49 3.85 -0.02
N GLY A 40 18.31 3.74 0.59
CA GLY A 40 17.76 4.71 1.54
C GLY A 40 17.22 5.99 0.90
N LYS A 41 16.98 5.99 -0.42
CA LYS A 41 16.52 7.18 -1.16
C LYS A 41 15.03 7.09 -1.44
N LEU A 42 14.40 8.26 -1.52
CA LEU A 42 12.98 8.40 -1.92
C LEU A 42 12.02 7.56 -1.07
N TYR A 43 12.39 7.22 0.17
CA TYR A 43 11.47 6.54 1.06
C TYR A 43 10.25 7.42 1.31
N PRO A 44 9.03 6.84 1.30
CA PRO A 44 7.88 7.56 1.80
C PRO A 44 8.13 7.96 3.26
N TRP A 45 7.52 9.09 3.65
CA TRP A 45 7.77 9.72 4.94
C TRP A 45 7.63 8.75 6.12
N GLU A 46 6.68 7.81 6.07
CA GLU A 46 6.46 6.83 7.13
C GLU A 46 7.68 5.94 7.34
N LEU A 47 8.27 5.40 6.27
CA LEU A 47 9.45 4.55 6.34
C LEU A 47 10.70 5.37 6.71
N ALA A 48 10.85 6.56 6.15
CA ALA A 48 11.99 7.43 6.43
C ALA A 48 12.01 7.94 7.88
N LYS A 49 10.86 8.32 8.43
CA LYS A 49 10.77 8.94 9.76
C LYS A 49 10.59 7.93 10.90
N LEU A 50 9.86 6.84 10.66
CA LEU A 50 9.53 5.84 11.68
C LEU A 50 10.44 4.62 11.62
N GLY A 51 11.28 4.50 10.59
CA GLY A 51 12.05 3.31 10.30
C GLY A 51 11.22 2.24 9.60
N VAL A 52 11.91 1.35 8.88
CA VAL A 52 11.29 0.26 8.12
C VAL A 52 10.77 -0.80 9.08
N SER A 53 9.45 -0.84 9.24
CA SER A 53 8.75 -1.72 10.18
C SER A 53 7.33 -2.02 9.70
N TYR A 54 6.71 -3.08 10.20
CA TYR A 54 5.30 -3.38 9.94
C TYR A 54 4.39 -2.16 10.21
N GLY A 55 4.60 -1.48 11.35
CA GLY A 55 3.83 -0.29 11.71
C GLY A 55 3.98 0.87 10.72
N SER A 56 5.18 1.07 10.15
CA SER A 56 5.41 2.09 9.14
C SER A 56 4.67 1.79 7.83
N PHE A 57 4.64 0.53 7.39
CA PHE A 57 3.88 0.10 6.21
C PHE A 57 2.37 0.25 6.43
N VAL A 58 1.85 -0.17 7.58
CA VAL A 58 0.43 0.01 7.92
C VAL A 58 0.05 1.48 7.84
N ARG A 59 0.85 2.38 8.43
CA ARG A 59 0.60 3.83 8.36
C ARG A 59 0.67 4.37 6.95
N PHE A 60 1.63 3.89 6.15
CA PHE A 60 1.79 4.27 4.75
C PHE A 60 0.51 3.96 3.95
N PHE A 61 0.00 2.74 4.02
CA PHE A 61 -1.22 2.38 3.28
C PHE A 61 -2.47 3.01 3.87
N GLN A 62 -2.59 3.13 5.20
CA GLN A 62 -3.77 3.76 5.83
C GLN A 62 -3.99 5.19 5.34
N ARG A 63 -2.91 5.98 5.19
CA ARG A 63 -2.98 7.35 4.66
C ARG A 63 -3.43 7.42 3.18
N ARG A 64 -3.38 6.30 2.46
CA ARG A 64 -3.77 6.16 1.05
C ARG A 64 -5.15 5.55 0.87
N THR A 65 -5.89 5.31 1.96
CA THR A 65 -7.22 4.70 1.93
C THR A 65 -8.32 5.70 2.24
N ILE A 66 -9.44 5.58 1.54
CA ILE A 66 -10.63 6.38 1.81
C ILE A 66 -11.18 6.05 3.21
N ARG A 67 -11.43 7.05 4.05
CA ARG A 67 -11.90 6.81 5.42
C ARG A 67 -13.36 6.36 5.41
N GLU A 68 -13.68 5.43 6.31
CA GLU A 68 -15.06 5.08 6.61
C GLU A 68 -15.76 6.34 7.18
N GLY A 69 -16.76 6.85 6.46
CA GLY A 69 -17.42 8.13 6.74
C GLY A 69 -17.22 9.22 5.68
N CYS A 70 -16.32 9.02 4.71
CA CYS A 70 -16.33 9.83 3.49
C CYS A 70 -17.62 9.56 2.70
N MET A 71 -18.22 10.61 2.13
CA MET A 71 -19.50 10.54 1.41
C MET A 71 -19.52 9.46 0.32
N PHE A 72 -18.39 9.23 -0.35
CA PHE A 72 -18.24 8.27 -1.44
C PHE A 72 -17.59 6.95 -1.04
N TYR A 73 -17.55 6.61 0.25
CA TYR A 73 -16.87 5.41 0.72
C TYR A 73 -17.41 4.12 0.07
N ARG A 74 -18.73 3.98 0.02
CA ARG A 74 -19.39 2.78 -0.52
C ARG A 74 -19.29 2.73 -2.05
N GLU A 75 -19.43 3.86 -2.70
CA GLU A 75 -19.30 4.03 -4.15
C GLU A 75 -17.88 3.69 -4.59
N HIS A 76 -16.87 4.15 -3.84
CA HIS A 76 -15.47 3.84 -4.08
C HIS A 76 -15.19 2.34 -3.94
N LEU A 77 -15.68 1.70 -2.87
CA LEU A 77 -15.56 0.25 -2.72
C LEU A 77 -16.25 -0.52 -3.85
N ARG A 78 -17.44 -0.09 -4.27
CA ARG A 78 -18.16 -0.68 -5.40
C ARG A 78 -17.42 -0.50 -6.73
N ALA A 79 -16.81 0.66 -6.97
CA ALA A 79 -15.99 0.90 -8.16
C ALA A 79 -14.77 -0.04 -8.22
N LEU A 80 -14.25 -0.42 -7.05
CA LEU A 80 -13.22 -1.44 -6.93
C LEU A 80 -13.76 -2.88 -6.97
N GLY A 81 -15.08 -3.08 -7.08
CA GLY A 81 -15.71 -4.40 -7.03
C GLY A 81 -15.60 -5.05 -5.65
N MET A 82 -15.74 -4.26 -4.59
CA MET A 82 -15.68 -4.69 -3.19
C MET A 82 -16.98 -4.36 -2.48
N ASP A 83 -17.61 -5.35 -1.85
CA ASP A 83 -18.84 -5.15 -1.07
C ASP A 83 -18.55 -4.65 0.35
N LYS A 84 -17.37 -4.99 0.87
CA LYS A 84 -16.88 -4.61 2.19
C LYS A 84 -15.39 -4.31 2.13
N MET A 85 -14.89 -3.55 3.11
CA MET A 85 -13.46 -3.27 3.21
C MET A 85 -12.70 -4.54 3.60
N ASP A 86 -11.82 -4.95 2.70
CA ASP A 86 -10.72 -5.88 2.96
C ASP A 86 -9.45 -5.11 2.65
N PHE A 87 -8.64 -4.83 3.67
CA PHE A 87 -7.53 -3.89 3.52
C PHE A 87 -6.45 -4.40 2.58
N ASP A 88 -6.12 -5.69 2.65
CA ASP A 88 -5.10 -6.31 1.80
C ASP A 88 -5.58 -6.29 0.33
N LEU A 89 -6.85 -6.64 0.10
CA LEU A 89 -7.45 -6.59 -1.23
C LEU A 89 -7.56 -5.15 -1.77
N TYR A 90 -7.92 -4.19 -0.92
CA TYR A 90 -8.00 -2.77 -1.28
C TYR A 90 -6.64 -2.25 -1.74
N ILE A 91 -5.58 -2.58 -1.00
CA ILE A 91 -4.21 -2.19 -1.34
C ILE A 91 -3.83 -2.83 -2.69
N LYS A 92 -4.11 -4.12 -2.89
CA LYS A 92 -3.83 -4.79 -4.17
C LYS A 92 -4.58 -4.15 -5.34
N LYS A 93 -5.88 -3.89 -5.18
CA LYS A 93 -6.74 -3.29 -6.22
C LYS A 93 -6.34 -1.88 -6.65
N ASN A 94 -5.70 -1.12 -5.78
CA ASN A 94 -5.19 0.22 -6.11
C ASN A 94 -3.67 0.24 -6.30
N ASN A 95 -3.01 -0.92 -6.38
CA ASN A 95 -1.55 -1.00 -6.38
C ASN A 95 -0.90 -0.19 -5.22
N GLY A 96 -1.57 -0.06 -4.08
CA GLY A 96 -1.10 0.74 -2.94
C GLY A 96 -0.99 2.25 -3.18
N ASN A 97 -1.46 2.76 -4.31
CA ASN A 97 -1.36 4.16 -4.70
C ASN A 97 -2.49 5.02 -4.10
N ASN A 98 -2.22 6.31 -3.89
CA ASN A 98 -3.25 7.33 -3.97
C ASN A 98 -2.82 8.34 -5.06
N HIS A 99 -3.75 8.83 -5.85
CA HIS A 99 -3.49 9.76 -6.96
C HIS A 99 -2.84 11.10 -6.56
N LEU A 100 -2.51 11.28 -5.27
CA LEU A 100 -1.87 12.46 -4.71
C LEU A 100 -0.36 12.30 -4.57
N ASP A 101 0.18 11.10 -4.82
CA ASP A 101 1.62 10.85 -4.85
C ASP A 101 2.03 9.81 -5.89
N ASN A 102 3.35 9.65 -6.04
CA ASN A 102 3.95 8.78 -7.06
C ASN A 102 4.32 7.40 -6.52
N TYR A 103 3.89 7.05 -5.31
CA TYR A 103 4.22 5.77 -4.70
C TYR A 103 3.19 4.71 -5.11
N TRP A 104 3.68 3.53 -5.46
CA TRP A 104 2.83 2.39 -5.80
C TRP A 104 3.57 1.09 -5.52
N VAL A 105 2.84 -0.01 -5.55
CA VAL A 105 3.33 -1.36 -5.29
C VAL A 105 3.09 -2.20 -6.53
N LYS A 106 4.15 -2.83 -7.01
CA LYS A 106 4.06 -3.89 -8.00
C LYS A 106 3.87 -5.21 -7.27
N PHE A 107 2.76 -5.88 -7.55
CA PHE A 107 2.48 -7.22 -7.08
C PHE A 107 2.93 -8.25 -8.13
N ASP A 108 3.34 -9.43 -7.69
CA ASP A 108 3.81 -10.50 -8.59
C ASP A 108 2.67 -11.07 -9.44
N ASP A 109 1.46 -11.09 -8.90
CA ASP A 109 0.29 -11.81 -9.42
C ASP A 109 -0.91 -10.90 -9.74
N PHE A 110 -0.78 -9.57 -9.55
CA PHE A 110 -1.95 -8.69 -9.56
C PHE A 110 -1.64 -7.26 -10.05
N GLY A 111 -2.61 -6.62 -10.71
CA GLY A 111 -2.63 -5.18 -10.98
C GLY A 111 -1.58 -4.69 -11.98
N ALA A 112 -1.26 -3.40 -11.88
CA ALA A 112 -0.30 -2.72 -12.74
C ALA A 112 1.13 -3.27 -12.63
N ARG A 113 1.87 -3.26 -13.73
CA ARG A 113 3.27 -3.69 -13.85
C ARG A 113 4.25 -2.53 -14.05
N LYS A 114 3.75 -1.35 -14.39
CA LYS A 114 4.45 -0.07 -14.54
C LYS A 114 3.54 1.10 -14.11
N PHE A 115 4.14 2.25 -13.79
CA PHE A 115 3.39 3.39 -13.26
C PHE A 115 2.33 3.94 -14.23
N SER A 116 2.58 3.88 -15.54
CA SER A 116 1.64 4.37 -16.56
C SER A 116 0.35 3.57 -16.70
N GLU A 117 0.21 2.45 -15.99
CA GLU A 117 -0.98 1.58 -16.01
C GLU A 117 -1.93 1.84 -14.82
N LEU A 118 -1.57 2.75 -13.92
CA LEU A 118 -2.37 3.15 -12.75
C LEU A 118 -3.50 4.10 -13.10
#